data_AF-A0A482X3X9-F1
#
_entry.id   AF-A0A482X3X9-F1
#
_cell.length_a   1.000
_cell.length_b   1.000
_cell.length_c   1.000
_cell.angle_alpha   90.00
_cell.angle_beta   90.00
_cell.angle_gamma   90.00
#
_symmetry.space_group_name_H-M   'P 1'
#
loop_
_entity.id
_entity.type
_entity.pdbx_description
1 polymer ?
#
loop_
_entity_poly.entity_id
_entity_poly.type
_entity_poly.pdbx_seq_one_letter_code
_entity_poly.pdbx_strand_id
1 'polypeptide(L)'
;MRQDVNIEDSDDGVGVIWDLSSIKEEEFEKHVVYIVPDLPSPQDCPNKAETSLPRNLVLKPSQALSDVLGVWSTSYIPRGTRFGPLVGEVYAKDAVPNTANRKYFWR
;
A
#
# COMPACT_ATOMS: atom_id res chain seq x y z
N MET A 1 11.58 -16.98 -28.90
CA MET A 1 12.59 -16.38 -28.01
C MET A 1 11.89 -15.29 -27.20
N ARG A 2 11.60 -15.56 -25.93
CA ARG A 2 11.17 -14.52 -25.00
C ARG A 2 12.44 -13.80 -24.55
N GLN A 3 12.48 -12.49 -24.75
CA GLN A 3 13.55 -11.68 -24.20
C GLN A 3 13.25 -11.50 -22.73
N ASP A 4 14.04 -12.14 -21.88
CA ASP A 4 14.10 -11.88 -20.46
C ASP A 4 14.58 -10.43 -20.31
N VAL A 5 13.67 -9.52 -19.97
CA VAL A 5 14.04 -8.15 -19.62
C VAL A 5 14.66 -8.22 -18.24
N ASN A 6 15.99 -8.31 -18.22
CA ASN A 6 16.79 -8.05 -17.03
C ASN A 6 16.51 -6.59 -16.63
N ILE A 7 15.71 -6.40 -15.59
CA ILE A 7 15.56 -5.10 -14.94
C ILE A 7 16.85 -4.92 -14.15
N GLU A 8 17.83 -4.29 -14.78
CA GLU A 8 19.02 -3.81 -14.10
C GLU A 8 18.57 -2.71 -13.13
N ASP A 9 18.65 -3.02 -11.83
CA ASP A 9 18.52 -2.06 -10.75
C ASP A 9 19.49 -0.90 -11.02
N SER A 10 18.93 0.20 -11.52
CA SER A 10 19.68 1.42 -11.80
C SER A 10 20.02 2.07 -10.46
N ASP A 11 21.29 1.93 -10.10
CA ASP A 11 21.95 2.52 -8.94
C ASP A 11 22.03 4.05 -9.07
N ASP A 12 20.97 4.73 -8.62
CA ASP A 12 20.96 6.18 -8.46
C ASP A 12 21.45 6.56 -7.04
N GLY A 13 22.76 6.75 -6.92
CA GLY A 13 23.39 7.78 -6.07
C GLY A 13 23.13 7.75 -4.54
N VAL A 14 24.07 7.15 -3.80
CA VAL A 14 24.38 7.39 -2.37
C VAL A 14 23.15 7.51 -1.44
N GLY A 15 22.41 6.42 -1.29
CA GLY A 15 21.38 6.30 -0.26
C GLY A 15 21.67 5.11 0.63
N VAL A 16 21.93 5.35 1.92
CA VAL A 16 22.09 4.31 2.94
C VAL A 16 21.06 3.20 2.69
N ILE A 17 21.51 1.95 2.59
CA ILE A 17 20.60 0.80 2.55
C ILE A 17 19.92 0.76 3.92
N TRP A 18 18.79 1.45 4.05
CA TRP A 18 17.98 1.42 5.25
C TRP A 18 17.60 -0.02 5.54
N ASP A 19 17.96 -0.49 6.73
CA ASP A 19 17.45 -1.76 7.22
C ASP A 19 15.97 -1.57 7.55
N LEU A 20 15.12 -1.89 6.57
CA LEU A 20 13.66 -1.81 6.68
C LEU A 20 13.11 -2.71 7.79
N SER A 21 13.91 -3.63 8.33
CA SER A 21 13.50 -4.52 9.41
C SER A 21 13.66 -3.90 10.81
N SER A 22 14.44 -2.82 10.96
CA SER A 22 14.77 -2.22 12.27
C SER A 22 14.47 -0.72 12.40
N ILE A 23 14.14 -0.05 11.30
CA ILE A 23 13.75 1.37 11.29
C ILE A 23 12.42 1.61 12.04
N LYS A 24 12.35 2.68 12.84
CA LYS A 24 11.13 3.08 13.56
C LYS A 24 10.19 3.90 12.68
N GLU A 25 8.94 4.00 13.09
CA GLU A 25 7.91 4.78 12.37
C GLU A 25 8.30 6.27 12.24
N GLU A 26 8.86 6.88 13.28
CA GLU A 26 9.29 8.29 13.25
C GLU A 26 10.48 8.51 12.32
N GLU A 27 11.28 7.48 12.09
CA GLU A 27 12.37 7.50 11.13
C GLU A 27 11.82 7.30 9.71
N PHE A 28 10.84 6.43 9.50
CA PHE A 28 10.15 6.31 8.20
C PHE A 28 9.57 7.65 7.72
N GLU A 29 8.88 8.39 8.59
CA GLU A 29 8.29 9.70 8.27
C GLU A 29 9.34 10.68 7.71
N LYS A 30 10.58 10.66 8.23
CA LYS A 30 11.68 11.53 7.78
C LYS A 30 12.22 11.17 6.40
N HIS A 31 12.03 9.93 5.95
CA HIS A 31 12.51 9.43 4.66
C HIS A 31 11.42 9.43 3.57
N VAL A 32 10.24 9.98 3.87
CA VAL A 32 9.18 10.16 2.87
C VAL A 32 9.63 11.23 1.87
N VAL A 33 9.75 10.82 0.60
CA VAL A 33 10.09 11.71 -0.52
C VAL A 33 8.84 12.02 -1.35
N TYR A 34 7.95 11.05 -1.50
CA TYR A 34 6.73 11.17 -2.29
C TYR A 34 5.51 10.79 -1.46
N ILE A 35 4.44 11.55 -1.57
CA ILE A 35 3.15 11.22 -0.96
C ILE A 35 2.15 11.02 -2.09
N VAL A 36 1.55 9.83 -2.13
CA VAL A 36 0.51 9.50 -3.10
C VAL A 36 -0.84 9.50 -2.38
N PRO A 37 -1.66 10.56 -2.53
CA PRO A 37 -2.97 10.60 -1.93
C PRO A 37 -3.94 9.66 -2.66
N ASP A 38 -4.94 9.19 -1.91
CA ASP A 38 -6.09 8.48 -2.45
C ASP A 38 -6.85 9.32 -3.48
N LEU A 39 -7.49 8.66 -4.44
CA LEU A 39 -8.42 9.32 -5.32
C LEU A 39 -9.68 9.76 -4.54
N PRO A 40 -10.20 10.97 -4.82
CA PRO A 40 -11.41 11.43 -4.18
C PRO A 40 -12.58 10.51 -4.54
N SER A 41 -13.30 10.05 -3.52
CA SER A 41 -14.48 9.21 -3.66
C SER A 41 -15.63 9.83 -2.85
N PRO A 42 -16.88 9.79 -3.34
CA PRO A 42 -18.05 10.22 -2.59
C PRO A 42 -18.16 9.57 -1.20
N GLN A 43 -18.76 10.30 -0.27
CA GLN A 43 -18.77 9.95 1.16
C GLN A 43 -19.45 8.61 1.45
N ASP A 44 -20.42 8.20 0.61
CA ASP A 44 -21.21 6.98 0.75
C ASP A 44 -21.04 6.00 -0.43
N CYS A 45 -19.84 5.97 -1.05
CA CYS A 45 -19.57 5.01 -2.12
C CYS A 45 -19.42 3.58 -1.58
N PRO A 46 -20.28 2.62 -1.98
CA PRO A 46 -20.18 1.23 -1.50
C PRO A 46 -18.85 0.56 -1.84
N ASN A 47 -18.24 0.93 -2.97
CA ASN A 47 -16.95 0.46 -3.44
C ASN A 47 -15.83 1.49 -3.20
N LYS A 48 -15.89 2.23 -2.09
CA LYS A 48 -14.89 3.24 -1.73
C LYS A 48 -13.46 2.70 -1.77
N ALA A 49 -13.23 1.49 -1.26
CA ALA A 49 -11.90 0.85 -1.25
C ALA A 49 -11.32 0.62 -2.66
N GLU A 50 -12.17 0.42 -3.67
CA GLU A 50 -11.74 0.27 -5.06
C GLU A 50 -11.56 1.64 -5.73
N THR A 51 -12.48 2.56 -5.47
CA THR A 51 -12.52 3.88 -6.13
C THR A 51 -11.49 4.86 -5.59
N SER A 52 -11.00 4.67 -4.36
CA SER A 52 -9.94 5.49 -3.78
C SER A 52 -8.54 5.11 -4.25
N LEU A 53 -8.40 4.02 -5.02
CA LEU A 53 -7.10 3.50 -5.45
C LEU A 53 -6.33 4.51 -6.34
N PRO A 54 -5.11 4.91 -5.97
CA PRO A 54 -4.26 5.79 -6.79
C PRO A 54 -4.03 5.27 -8.21
N ARG A 55 -3.87 6.18 -9.18
CA ARG A 55 -3.75 5.86 -10.62
C ARG A 55 -2.53 5.00 -10.99
N ASN A 56 -1.50 5.00 -10.15
CA ASN A 56 -0.30 4.17 -10.29
C ASN A 56 -0.50 2.73 -9.77
N LEU A 57 -1.72 2.38 -9.35
CA LEU A 57 -2.09 1.07 -8.81
C LEU A 57 -3.33 0.50 -9.52
N VAL A 58 -3.46 -0.83 -9.51
CA VAL A 58 -4.61 -1.56 -10.07
C VAL A 58 -4.90 -2.82 -9.27
N LEU A 59 -6.17 -3.20 -9.18
CA LEU A 59 -6.59 -4.49 -8.60
C LEU A 59 -6.53 -5.61 -9.65
N LYS A 60 -5.87 -6.70 -9.32
CA LYS A 60 -5.81 -7.93 -10.14
C LYS A 60 -5.81 -9.16 -9.22
N PRO A 61 -6.05 -10.38 -9.74
CA PRO A 61 -5.93 -11.60 -8.94
C PRO A 61 -4.59 -11.65 -8.20
N SER A 62 -4.63 -12.01 -6.92
CA SER A 62 -3.43 -12.11 -6.08
C SER A 62 -2.56 -13.29 -6.55
N GLN A 63 -1.23 -13.09 -6.51
CA GLN A 63 -0.27 -14.19 -6.69
C GLN A 63 0.03 -14.93 -5.37
N ALA A 64 -0.28 -14.32 -4.22
CA ALA A 64 0.05 -14.87 -2.91
C ALA A 64 -1.11 -15.68 -2.30
N LEU A 65 -2.35 -15.38 -2.67
CA LEU A 65 -3.56 -15.98 -2.11
C LEU A 65 -4.52 -16.32 -3.24
N SER A 66 -5.13 -17.52 -3.21
CA SER A 66 -6.15 -17.90 -4.18
C SER A 66 -7.45 -17.13 -3.96
N ASP A 67 -8.20 -16.92 -5.04
CA ASP A 67 -9.57 -16.37 -5.03
C ASP A 67 -9.75 -15.00 -4.37
N VAL A 68 -8.69 -14.19 -4.33
CA VAL A 68 -8.73 -12.81 -3.83
C VAL A 68 -8.00 -11.85 -4.77
N LEU A 69 -8.35 -10.57 -4.71
CA LEU A 69 -7.63 -9.51 -5.41
C LEU A 69 -6.43 -9.04 -4.56
N GLY A 70 -5.35 -8.69 -5.25
CA GLY A 70 -4.21 -7.96 -4.71
C GLY A 70 -4.03 -6.62 -5.41
N VAL A 71 -3.17 -5.77 -4.85
CA VAL A 71 -2.80 -4.47 -5.42
C VAL A 71 -1.51 -4.61 -6.22
N TRP A 72 -1.51 -4.05 -7.43
CA TRP A 72 -0.39 -4.12 -8.37
C TRP A 72 0.01 -2.73 -8.81
N SER A 73 1.30 -2.49 -8.99
CA SER A 73 1.76 -1.25 -9.62
C SER A 73 1.53 -1.27 -11.13
N THR A 74 1.18 -0.12 -11.69
CA THR A 74 1.08 0.10 -13.14
C THR A 74 2.31 0.78 -13.72
N SER A 75 3.15 1.35 -12.85
CA SER A 75 4.43 1.99 -13.17
C SER A 75 5.44 1.79 -12.04
N TYR A 76 6.68 2.19 -12.26
CA TYR A 76 7.69 2.24 -11.21
C TYR A 76 7.22 3.11 -10.03
N ILE A 77 7.44 2.63 -8.80
CA ILE A 77 7.16 3.36 -7.56
C ILE A 77 8.51 3.68 -6.91
N PRO A 78 8.94 4.95 -6.86
CA PRO A 78 10.20 5.33 -6.25
C PRO A 78 10.28 4.96 -4.77
N ARG A 79 11.48 4.66 -4.30
CA ARG A 79 11.76 4.47 -2.86
C ARG A 79 11.37 5.75 -2.09
N GLY A 80 10.82 5.57 -0.88
CA GLY A 80 10.34 6.69 -0.06
C GLY A 80 8.94 7.19 -0.45
N THR A 81 8.20 6.43 -1.26
CA THR A 81 6.79 6.71 -1.55
C THR A 81 5.90 6.27 -0.39
N ARG A 82 5.10 7.19 0.16
CA ARG A 82 4.08 6.92 1.18
C ARG A 82 2.68 6.90 0.56
N PHE A 83 1.92 5.86 0.90
CA PHE A 83 0.48 5.74 0.62
C PHE A 83 -0.33 5.84 1.92
N GLY A 84 -1.62 6.17 1.80
CA GLY A 84 -2.53 6.24 2.94
C GLY A 84 -2.74 7.66 3.47
N PRO A 85 -3.29 7.81 4.69
CA PRO A 85 -3.39 6.81 5.75
C PRO A 85 -4.40 5.68 5.48
N LEU A 86 -4.31 4.58 6.26
CA LEU A 86 -5.34 3.54 6.25
C LEU A 86 -6.67 4.12 6.74
N VAL A 87 -7.74 3.86 5.98
CA VAL A 87 -9.10 4.28 6.32
C VAL A 87 -9.98 3.05 6.51
N GLY A 88 -10.76 3.04 7.58
CA GLY A 88 -11.71 1.99 7.91
C GLY A 88 -12.56 2.36 9.12
N GLU A 89 -13.37 1.42 9.58
CA GLU A 89 -14.13 1.58 10.82
C GLU A 89 -13.20 1.47 12.04
N VAL A 90 -13.31 2.44 12.94
CA VAL A 90 -12.48 2.49 14.16
C VAL A 90 -13.28 1.90 15.32
N TYR A 91 -12.70 0.88 15.96
CA TYR A 91 -13.31 0.21 17.10
C TYR A 91 -12.45 0.39 18.36
N ALA A 92 -13.08 0.81 19.46
CA ALA A 92 -12.47 0.72 20.79
C ALA A 92 -12.34 -0.76 21.22
N LYS A 93 -11.42 -1.05 22.15
CA LYS A 93 -11.07 -2.43 22.56
C LYS A 93 -12.28 -3.26 22.99
N ASP A 94 -13.24 -2.63 23.66
CA ASP A 94 -14.48 -3.19 24.19
C ASP A 94 -15.69 -3.01 23.26
N ALA A 95 -15.54 -2.26 22.18
CA ALA A 95 -16.61 -1.95 21.22
C ALA A 95 -16.51 -2.72 19.90
N VAL A 96 -15.65 -3.75 19.81
CA VAL A 96 -15.53 -4.61 18.62
C VAL A 96 -16.75 -5.54 18.54
N PRO A 97 -17.55 -5.50 17.46
CA PRO A 97 -18.65 -6.44 17.27
C PRO A 97 -18.16 -7.90 17.21
N ASN A 98 -18.92 -8.83 17.79
CA ASN A 98 -18.60 -10.27 17.71
C ASN A 98 -18.61 -10.83 16.28
N THR A 99 -19.32 -10.16 15.38
CA THR A 99 -19.40 -10.51 13.95
C THR A 99 -18.29 -9.87 13.10
N ALA A 100 -17.46 -9.00 13.69
CA ALA A 100 -16.45 -8.28 12.93
C ALA A 100 -15.37 -9.23 12.40
N ASN A 101 -15.07 -9.12 11.11
CA ASN A 101 -13.98 -9.88 10.52
C ASN A 101 -12.63 -9.27 10.91
N ARG A 102 -11.95 -9.93 11.83
CA ARG A 102 -10.67 -9.48 12.40
C ARG A 102 -9.48 -9.59 11.42
N LYS A 103 -9.68 -10.19 10.23
CA LYS A 103 -8.64 -10.32 9.19
C LYS A 103 -8.09 -8.97 8.72
N TYR A 104 -8.91 -7.92 8.77
CA TYR A 104 -8.56 -6.59 8.24
C TYR A 104 -8.29 -5.55 9.34
N PHE A 105 -8.10 -6.00 10.58
CA PHE A 105 -7.86 -5.09 11.71
C PHE A 105 -6.40 -4.64 11.73
N TRP A 106 -6.20 -3.35 11.97
CA TRP A 106 -4.91 -2.72 12.24
C TRP A 106 -4.90 -2.13 13.65
N ARG A 107 -3.71 -2.04 14.27
CA ARG A 107 -3.51 -1.54 15.64
C ARG A 107 -2.38 -0.54 15.67
#